data_AF-A0A830CNQ8-F1
#
_entry.id   AF-A0A830CNQ8-F1
#
_cell.length_a   1.000
_cell.length_b   1.000
_cell.length_c   1.000
_cell.angle_alpha   90.00
_cell.angle_beta   90.00
_cell.angle_gamma   90.00
#
_symmetry.space_group_name_H-M   'P 1'
#
loop_
_entity.id
_entity.type
_entity.pdbx_description
1 polymer ?
#
loop_
_entity_poly.entity_id
_entity_poly.type
_entity_poly.pdbx_seq_one_letter_code
_entity_poly.pdbx_strand_id
1 'polypeptide(L)'
;CAPQYALVSSACSSLPYTWVPPPTPPSPPAPPSPRGPPAPVKPGGLQGGYIPRHETAEQENCCRWLQEIDDVCVCELLVLLPPALARPVHNYTVVVDESCSVTFQCGSRLIQF
;
A
#
# COMPACT_ATOMS: atom_id res chain seq x y z
N CYS A 1 -20.36 2.23 8.16
CA CYS A 1 -18.96 2.65 7.94
C CYS A 1 -18.07 2.57 9.16
N ALA A 2 -18.36 3.29 10.26
CA ALA A 2 -17.51 3.32 11.45
C ALA A 2 -16.99 1.94 11.94
N PRO A 3 -17.81 0.88 12.10
CA PRO A 3 -17.31 -0.40 12.59
C PRO A 3 -16.39 -1.12 11.61
N GLN A 4 -16.72 -1.16 10.31
CA GLN A 4 -15.89 -1.79 9.28
C GLN A 4 -14.54 -1.06 9.15
N TYR A 5 -14.56 0.28 9.11
CA TYR A 5 -13.35 1.08 9.07
C TYR A 5 -12.48 0.91 10.33
N ALA A 6 -13.08 0.84 11.52
CA ALA A 6 -12.35 0.62 12.76
C ALA A 6 -11.65 -0.75 12.80
N LEU A 7 -12.31 -1.80 12.30
CA LEU A 7 -11.70 -3.13 12.19
C LEU A 7 -10.51 -3.12 11.22
N VAL A 8 -10.68 -2.48 10.07
CA VAL A 8 -9.62 -2.43 9.05
C VAL A 8 -8.46 -1.57 9.51
N SER A 9 -8.73 -0.36 10.01
CA SER A 9 -7.69 0.53 10.53
C SER A 9 -6.90 -0.10 11.67
N SER A 10 -7.56 -0.81 12.58
CA SER A 10 -6.85 -1.55 13.63
C SER A 10 -6.00 -2.69 13.06
N ALA A 11 -6.53 -3.49 12.12
CA ALA A 11 -5.78 -4.55 11.45
C ALA A 11 -4.58 -4.05 10.65
N CYS A 12 -4.71 -2.89 9.99
CA CYS A 12 -3.66 -2.34 9.13
C CYS A 12 -2.68 -1.42 9.88
N SER A 13 -3.00 -0.98 11.10
CA SER A 13 -2.16 -0.02 11.87
C SER A 13 -0.81 -0.59 12.35
N SER A 14 -0.68 -1.91 12.43
CA SER A 14 0.55 -2.59 12.86
C SER A 14 1.53 -2.85 11.72
N LEU A 15 1.10 -2.63 10.47
CA LEU A 15 1.91 -2.90 9.31
C LEU A 15 3.10 -1.93 9.20
N PRO A 16 4.31 -2.43 8.91
CA PRO A 16 5.41 -1.56 8.54
C PRO A 16 5.02 -0.82 7.26
N TYR A 17 4.86 0.50 7.35
CA TYR A 17 4.61 1.38 6.21
C TYR A 17 5.89 1.50 5.36
N THR A 18 6.27 0.42 4.68
CA THR A 18 7.32 0.42 3.66
C THR A 18 6.64 0.36 2.30
N TRP A 19 6.40 1.53 1.70
CA TRP A 19 5.87 1.63 0.35
C TRP A 19 6.80 0.93 -0.63
N VAL A 20 6.26 -0.01 -1.38
CA VAL A 20 6.83 -0.37 -2.68
C VAL A 20 6.39 0.74 -3.64
N PRO A 21 7.31 1.57 -4.18
CA PRO A 21 6.93 2.53 -5.20
C PRO A 21 6.41 1.78 -6.45
N PRO A 22 5.40 2.33 -7.15
CA PRO A 22 4.93 1.74 -8.40
C PRO A 22 6.08 1.59 -9.40
N PRO A 23 6.09 0.56 -10.26
CA PRO A 23 7.21 0.28 -11.15
C PRO A 23 7.47 1.48 -12.06
N THR A 24 8.69 2.03 -11.98
CA THR A 24 9.15 3.07 -12.90
C THR A 24 9.20 2.53 -14.33
N PRO A 25 8.76 3.31 -15.35
CA PRO A 25 8.90 2.94 -16.75
C PRO A 25 10.36 2.62 -17.10
N PRO A 26 10.63 1.70 -18.05
CA PRO A 26 12.00 1.33 -18.41
C PRO A 26 12.77 2.55 -18.92
N SER A 27 13.94 2.81 -18.32
CA SER A 27 14.86 3.86 -18.76
C SER A 27 15.58 3.45 -20.06
N PRO A 28 15.85 4.38 -20.99
CA PRO A 28 16.63 4.09 -22.19
C PRO A 28 18.08 3.66 -21.84
N PRO A 29 18.72 2.80 -22.65
CA PRO A 29 20.03 2.25 -22.35
C PRO A 29 21.14 3.31 -22.34
N ALA A 30 21.94 3.34 -21.28
CA ALA A 30 23.12 4.18 -21.15
C ALA A 30 24.36 3.53 -21.81
N PRO A 31 25.30 4.32 -22.39
CA PRO A 31 26.52 3.81 -23.01
C PRO A 31 27.51 3.23 -21.98
N PRO A 32 28.39 2.28 -22.38
CA PRO A 32 29.27 1.56 -21.45
C PRO A 32 30.48 2.41 -21.01
N SER A 33 30.85 2.32 -19.73
CA SER A 33 32.10 2.86 -19.17
C SER A 33 32.82 1.86 -18.26
N PRO A 34 34.16 1.98 -18.08
CA PRO A 34 35.05 0.84 -17.80
C PRO A 34 35.10 0.39 -16.34
N ARG A 35 35.51 -0.87 -16.15
CA ARG A 35 35.66 -1.60 -14.88
C ARG A 35 36.72 -0.98 -13.95
N GLY A 36 36.32 -0.67 -12.72
CA GLY A 36 37.21 -0.42 -11.57
C GLY A 36 37.42 -1.66 -10.69
N PRO A 37 38.49 -1.72 -9.86
CA PRO A 37 38.92 -2.92 -9.13
C PRO A 37 38.11 -3.20 -7.84
N PRO A 38 38.09 -4.45 -7.33
CA PRO A 38 37.25 -4.86 -6.20
C PRO A 38 37.81 -4.45 -4.83
N ALA A 39 36.91 -4.12 -3.89
CA ALA A 39 37.23 -3.79 -2.49
C ALA A 39 37.27 -5.05 -1.57
N PRO A 40 37.95 -5.00 -0.41
CA PRO A 40 38.22 -6.17 0.44
C PRO A 40 37.08 -6.53 1.40
N VAL A 41 36.85 -7.83 1.59
CA VAL A 41 35.90 -8.45 2.54
C VAL A 41 36.49 -8.59 3.94
N LYS A 42 35.70 -8.30 4.99
CA LYS A 42 35.99 -8.64 6.40
C LYS A 42 34.93 -9.60 6.96
N PRO A 43 35.29 -10.64 7.75
CA PRO A 43 34.33 -11.58 8.34
C PRO A 43 34.00 -11.29 9.82
N GLY A 44 32.73 -11.55 10.19
CA GLY A 44 32.37 -12.08 11.51
C GLY A 44 31.62 -11.15 12.48
N GLY A 45 30.31 -11.42 12.68
CA GLY A 45 29.50 -10.86 13.75
C GLY A 45 28.03 -11.30 13.68
N LEU A 46 27.73 -12.55 14.03
CA LEU A 46 26.37 -13.10 14.13
C LEU A 46 25.83 -12.94 15.56
N GLN A 47 24.84 -12.07 15.75
CA GLN A 47 23.71 -12.29 16.66
C GLN A 47 22.65 -11.19 16.46
N GLY A 48 21.90 -11.31 15.37
CA GLY A 48 20.57 -10.72 15.24
C GLY A 48 19.64 -11.88 14.95
N GLY A 49 18.89 -12.33 15.96
CA GLY A 49 17.86 -13.35 15.75
C GLY A 49 16.88 -12.86 14.69
N TYR A 50 16.80 -13.55 13.57
CA TYR A 50 15.72 -13.39 12.61
C TYR A 50 14.46 -13.94 13.28
N ILE A 51 13.67 -13.06 13.88
CA ILE A 51 12.24 -13.33 14.06
C ILE A 51 11.67 -13.34 12.63
N PRO A 52 11.07 -14.44 12.13
CA PRO A 52 10.21 -14.35 10.95
C PRO A 52 9.11 -13.37 11.35
N ARG A 53 9.23 -12.15 10.84
CA ARG A 53 8.38 -11.03 11.21
C ARG A 53 6.95 -11.46 10.94
N HIS A 54 6.08 -11.13 11.88
CA HIS A 54 4.62 -11.26 11.88
C HIS A 54 3.94 -10.50 10.70
N GLU A 55 4.69 -10.25 9.62
CA GLU A 55 4.38 -9.41 8.47
C GLU A 55 3.24 -10.05 7.66
N THR A 56 3.22 -11.38 7.49
CA THR A 56 2.18 -12.05 6.69
C THR A 56 0.82 -12.12 7.39
N ALA A 57 0.74 -12.54 8.66
CA ALA A 57 -0.55 -12.73 9.33
C ALA A 57 -1.33 -11.42 9.51
N GLU A 58 -0.61 -10.33 9.80
CA GLU A 58 -1.21 -9.00 9.91
C GLU A 58 -1.57 -8.42 8.53
N GLN A 59 -0.72 -8.59 7.51
CA GLN A 59 -1.02 -8.18 6.13
C GLN A 59 -2.20 -8.95 5.56
N GLU A 60 -2.26 -10.27 5.76
CA GLU A 60 -3.37 -11.13 5.34
C GLU A 60 -4.68 -10.70 6.01
N ASN A 61 -4.63 -10.39 7.31
CA ASN A 61 -5.80 -9.91 8.03
C ASN A 61 -6.25 -8.53 7.53
N CYS A 62 -5.33 -7.59 7.38
CA CYS A 62 -5.61 -6.27 6.80
C CYS A 62 -6.22 -6.39 5.39
N CYS A 63 -5.62 -7.22 4.53
CA CYS A 63 -6.09 -7.49 3.18
C CYS A 63 -7.49 -8.11 3.16
N ARG A 64 -7.75 -9.09 4.03
CA ARG A 64 -9.07 -9.72 4.18
C ARG A 64 -10.12 -8.69 4.56
N TRP A 65 -9.85 -7.89 5.59
CA TRP A 65 -10.80 -6.88 6.05
C TRP A 65 -11.01 -5.75 5.03
N LEU A 66 -9.97 -5.38 4.27
CA LEU A 66 -10.07 -4.41 3.17
C LEU A 66 -11.02 -4.89 2.06
N GLN A 67 -11.02 -6.17 1.73
CA GLN A 67 -11.93 -6.76 0.75
C GLN A 67 -13.38 -6.80 1.22
N GLU A 68 -13.63 -6.77 2.52
CA GLU A 68 -14.98 -6.74 3.11
C GLU A 68 -15.58 -5.34 3.19
N ILE A 69 -14.76 -4.28 3.06
CA ILE A 69 -15.28 -2.91 3.00
C ILE A 69 -15.96 -2.69 1.63
N ASP A 70 -17.13 -2.03 1.67
CA ASP A 70 -17.86 -1.63 0.47
C ASP A 70 -17.37 -0.29 -0.11
N ASP A 71 -17.44 -0.16 -1.45
CA ASP A 71 -17.14 1.07 -2.19
C ASP A 71 -17.89 2.29 -1.64
N VAL A 72 -19.20 2.16 -1.39
CA VAL A 72 -20.07 3.22 -0.85
C VAL A 72 -19.45 3.80 0.42
N CYS A 73 -18.85 2.95 1.25
CA CYS A 73 -18.30 3.33 2.52
C CYS A 73 -16.99 4.10 2.41
N VAL A 74 -16.06 3.62 1.58
CA VAL A 74 -14.80 4.31 1.31
C VAL A 74 -15.07 5.66 0.66
N CYS A 75 -15.98 5.69 -0.31
CA CYS A 75 -16.33 6.91 -1.02
C CYS A 75 -16.98 7.97 -0.09
N GLU A 76 -17.82 7.58 0.88
CA GLU A 76 -18.36 8.50 1.88
C GLU A 76 -17.29 9.09 2.79
N LEU A 77 -16.28 8.30 3.17
CA LEU A 77 -15.16 8.78 3.96
C LEU A 77 -14.30 9.77 3.15
N LEU A 78 -14.09 9.50 1.87
CA LEU A 78 -13.31 10.36 0.98
C LEU A 78 -14.01 11.69 0.65
N VAL A 79 -15.34 11.79 0.79
CA VAL A 79 -16.07 13.07 0.67
C VAL A 79 -15.69 14.07 1.78
N LEU A 80 -15.14 13.60 2.90
CA LEU A 80 -14.65 14.47 3.97
C LEU A 80 -13.31 15.14 3.64
N LEU A 81 -12.63 14.72 2.57
CA LEU A 81 -11.40 15.36 2.14
C LEU A 81 -11.67 16.81 1.70
N PRO A 82 -10.69 17.72 1.89
CA PRO A 82 -10.79 19.07 1.36
C PRO A 82 -11.14 19.05 -0.13
N PRO A 83 -11.95 20.01 -0.64
CA PRO A 83 -12.42 20.01 -2.03
C PRO A 83 -11.32 19.92 -3.10
N ALA A 84 -10.11 20.37 -2.80
CA ALA A 84 -8.96 20.26 -3.70
C ALA A 84 -8.52 18.80 -3.97
N LEU A 85 -8.88 17.86 -3.09
CA LEU A 85 -8.51 16.44 -3.17
C LEU A 85 -9.72 15.54 -3.44
N ALA A 86 -10.93 16.03 -3.19
CA ALA A 86 -12.17 15.30 -3.43
C ALA A 86 -12.47 15.25 -4.95
N ARG A 87 -12.24 14.09 -5.58
CA ARG A 87 -12.63 13.85 -6.98
C ARG A 87 -14.03 13.22 -7.05
N PRO A 88 -14.94 13.70 -7.91
CA PRO A 88 -16.30 13.13 -8.00
C PRO A 88 -16.36 11.70 -8.57
N VAL A 89 -15.44 11.35 -9.48
CA VAL A 89 -15.32 10.01 -10.05
C VAL A 89 -13.85 9.61 -9.99
N HIS A 90 -13.54 8.54 -9.26
CA HIS A 90 -12.16 8.09 -9.10
C HIS A 90 -12.09 6.64 -8.61
N ASN A 91 -10.97 5.99 -8.92
CA ASN A 91 -10.62 4.70 -8.35
C ASN A 91 -9.63 4.94 -7.21
N TYR A 92 -9.95 4.43 -6.03
CA TYR A 92 -9.09 4.49 -4.87
C TYR A 92 -8.48 3.11 -4.61
N THR A 93 -7.18 2.95 -4.84
CA THR A 93 -6.49 1.67 -4.65
C THR A 93 -5.68 1.70 -3.36
N VAL A 94 -5.90 0.70 -2.51
CA VAL A 94 -5.10 0.43 -1.31
C VAL A 94 -4.20 -0.76 -1.60
N VAL A 95 -2.89 -0.57 -1.43
CA VAL A 95 -1.87 -1.61 -1.62
C VAL A 95 -1.33 -2.01 -0.26
N VAL A 96 -1.50 -3.28 0.13
CA VAL A 96 -1.05 -3.83 1.41
C VAL A 96 0.32 -4.49 1.28
N ASP A 97 0.51 -5.24 0.19
CA ASP A 97 1.75 -5.91 -0.21
C ASP A 97 1.78 -6.10 -1.74
N GLU A 98 2.77 -6.84 -2.27
CA GLU A 98 2.88 -7.12 -3.72
C GLU A 98 1.76 -8.00 -4.29
N SER A 99 1.06 -8.75 -3.42
CA SER A 99 0.02 -9.73 -3.76
C SER A 99 -1.41 -9.25 -3.47
N CYS A 100 -1.57 -8.21 -2.66
CA CYS A 100 -2.85 -7.66 -2.24
C CYS A 100 -2.97 -6.18 -2.58
N SER A 101 -3.79 -5.91 -3.60
CA SER A 101 -4.27 -4.58 -3.95
C SER A 101 -5.79 -4.61 -4.09
N VAL A 102 -6.47 -3.71 -3.37
CA VAL A 102 -7.93 -3.58 -3.41
C VAL A 102 -8.25 -2.23 -4.03
N THR A 103 -9.09 -2.22 -5.05
CA THR A 103 -9.49 -0.99 -5.75
C THR A 103 -10.96 -0.72 -5.53
N PHE A 104 -11.25 0.42 -4.94
CA PHE A 104 -12.59 0.91 -4.72
C PHE A 104 -13.00 1.87 -5.84
N GLN A 105 -14.20 1.71 -6.37
CA GLN A 105 -14.71 2.53 -7.48
C GLN A 105 -15.74 3.53 -6.97
N CYS A 106 -15.33 4.78 -6.86
CA CYS A 106 -16.22 5.88 -6.52
C CYS A 106 -16.84 6.48 -7.78
N GLY A 107 -18.15 6.25 -7.94
CA GLY A 107 -18.96 6.93 -8.95
C GLY A 107 -19.37 8.33 -8.51
N SER A 108 -19.74 9.17 -9.49
CA SER A 108 -20.38 10.44 -9.23
C SER A 108 -21.72 10.16 -8.57
N ARG A 109 -21.83 10.41 -7.26
CA ARG A 109 -23.14 10.53 -6.62
C ARG A 109 -23.81 11.76 -7.22
N LEU A 110 -24.58 11.56 -8.30
CA LEU A 110 -25.57 12.54 -8.71
C LEU A 110 -26.54 12.65 -7.53
N ILE A 111 -26.42 13.76 -6.80
CA ILE A 111 -27.44 14.16 -5.85
C ILE A 111 -28.66 14.48 -6.73
N GLN A 112 -29.54 13.50 -6.91
CA GLN A 112 -30.76 13.71 -7.68
C GLN A 112 -31.72 14.46 -6.77
N PHE A 113 -31.83 15.77 -7.02
CA PHE A 113 -32.79 16.66 -6.38
C PHE A 113 -34.22 16.34 -6.84
#